data_AF-A0A2M7U386-F1
#
_entry.id   AF-A0A2M7U386-F1
#
_cell.length_a   1.000
_cell.length_b   1.000
_cell.length_c   1.000
_cell.angle_alpha   90.00
_cell.angle_beta   90.00
_cell.angle_gamma   90.00
#
_symmetry.space_group_name_H-M   'P 1'
#
loop_
_entity.id
_entity.type
_entity.pdbx_description
1 polymer ?
#
loop_
_entity_poly.entity_id
_entity_poly.type
_entity_poly.pdbx_seq_one_letter_code
_entity_poly.pdbx_strand_id
1 'polypeptide(L)'
;MVKEKIREIKVKPLTYFGSQYSQTTTVTVTDSDVTLDFIYIHPNESVKEAQVISRVTLPKNVAIELANAINETTKKHEKKSIKQN
;
A
#
# COMPACT_ATOMS: atom_id res chain seq x y z
N MET A 1 -16.62 -4.75 -26.49
CA MET A 1 -15.36 -4.84 -25.72
C MET A 1 -15.52 -3.96 -24.49
N VAL A 2 -15.63 -4.55 -23.31
CA VAL A 2 -15.75 -3.80 -22.04
C VAL A 2 -14.35 -3.30 -21.70
N LYS A 3 -14.14 -1.98 -21.65
CA LYS A 3 -12.90 -1.40 -21.14
C LYS A 3 -12.88 -1.62 -19.63
N GLU A 4 -12.07 -2.55 -19.14
CA GLU A 4 -11.79 -2.69 -17.71
C GLU A 4 -11.27 -1.36 -17.16
N LYS A 5 -12.00 -0.79 -16.21
CA LYS A 5 -11.66 0.47 -15.56
C LYS A 5 -10.72 0.15 -14.39
N ILE A 6 -9.42 0.18 -14.65
CA ILE A 6 -8.38 0.02 -13.62
C ILE A 6 -8.62 1.08 -12.54
N ARG A 7 -8.86 0.64 -11.29
CA ARG A 7 -8.99 1.52 -10.13
C ARG A 7 -7.63 1.60 -9.44
N GLU A 8 -6.97 2.74 -9.55
CA GLU A 8 -5.69 3.01 -8.89
C GLU A 8 -5.93 3.77 -7.57
N ILE A 9 -5.42 3.25 -6.45
CA ILE A 9 -5.45 3.93 -5.15
C ILE A 9 -4.00 4.19 -4.71
N LYS A 10 -3.66 5.47 -4.47
CA LYS A 10 -2.33 5.91 -4.00
C LYS A 10 -2.40 6.28 -2.53
N VAL A 11 -1.57 5.65 -1.69
CA VAL A 11 -1.52 5.91 -0.24
C VAL A 11 -0.15 6.51 0.13
N LYS A 12 -0.15 7.66 0.81
CA LYS A 12 1.04 8.30 1.37
C LYS A 12 1.14 8.00 2.88
N PRO A 13 2.06 7.16 3.35
CA PRO A 13 2.30 6.89 4.76
C PRO A 13 3.00 8.06 5.46
N LEU A 14 2.73 8.21 6.76
CA LEU A 14 3.33 9.21 7.65
C LEU A 14 4.62 8.65 8.28
N THR A 15 5.79 8.95 7.72
CA THR A 15 7.10 8.45 8.20
C THR A 15 7.86 9.49 9.04
N TYR A 16 8.45 9.07 10.17
CA TYR A 16 9.35 9.84 11.06
C TYR A 16 10.50 8.91 11.56
N PHE A 17 11.72 9.33 11.92
CA PHE A 17 12.42 10.61 11.95
C PHE A 17 13.81 10.39 11.29
N GLY A 18 14.27 11.30 10.41
CA GLY A 18 15.48 11.16 9.57
C GLY A 18 15.22 10.78 8.10
N SER A 19 13.99 10.41 7.76
CA SER A 19 13.56 10.11 6.40
C SER A 19 12.93 11.34 5.75
N GLN A 20 13.67 11.99 4.86
CA GLN A 20 13.12 12.89 3.84
C GLN A 20 12.56 12.09 2.63
N TYR A 21 12.14 10.86 2.83
CA TYR A 21 11.74 9.95 1.76
C TYR A 21 10.22 9.77 1.78
N SER A 22 9.53 10.12 0.69
CA SER A 22 8.12 9.76 0.56
C SER A 22 8.06 8.35 -0.03
N GLN A 23 7.77 7.37 0.82
CA GLN A 23 7.49 6.01 0.40
C GLN A 23 6.01 5.93 0.04
N THR A 24 5.62 5.97 -1.23
CA THR A 24 4.21 5.80 -1.62
C THR A 24 3.94 4.33 -1.91
N THR A 25 2.76 3.84 -1.52
CA THR A 25 2.28 2.53 -1.99
C THR A 25 1.13 2.74 -2.96
N THR A 26 1.25 2.17 -4.16
CA THR A 26 0.17 2.11 -5.14
C THR A 26 -0.41 0.71 -5.16
N VAL A 27 -1.73 0.62 -5.11
CA VAL A 27 -2.46 -0.66 -5.25
C VAL A 27 -3.18 -0.66 -6.57
N THR A 28 -2.92 -1.68 -7.39
CA THR A 28 -3.62 -1.95 -8.65
C THR A 28 -4.37 -3.26 -8.51
N VAL A 29 -5.67 -3.24 -8.81
CA VAL A 29 -6.53 -4.43 -8.74
C VAL A 29 -7.05 -4.72 -10.14
N THR A 30 -6.83 -5.95 -10.61
CA THR A 30 -7.44 -6.51 -11.82
C THR A 30 -8.43 -7.60 -11.45
N ASP A 31 -9.08 -8.19 -12.46
CA ASP A 31 -9.99 -9.31 -12.25
C ASP A 31 -9.29 -10.57 -11.73
N SER A 32 -7.99 -10.71 -12.02
CA SER A 32 -7.19 -11.90 -11.73
C SER A 32 -6.20 -11.75 -10.58
N ASP A 33 -5.67 -10.54 -10.37
CA ASP A 33 -4.58 -10.28 -9.46
C ASP A 33 -4.66 -8.90 -8.78
N VAL A 34 -3.83 -8.75 -7.76
CA VAL A 34 -3.61 -7.49 -7.06
C VAL A 34 -2.12 -7.23 -7.03
N THR A 35 -1.71 -6.05 -7.49
CA THR A 35 -0.32 -5.60 -7.46
C THR A 35 -0.16 -4.46 -6.46
N LEU A 36 0.85 -4.58 -5.59
CA LEU A 36 1.30 -3.58 -4.63
C LEU A 36 2.66 -3.05 -5.10
N ASP A 37 2.70 -1.78 -5.49
CA ASP A 37 3.93 -1.10 -5.87
C ASP A 37 4.39 -0.20 -4.73
N PHE A 38 5.59 -0.48 -4.22
CA PHE A 38 6.29 0.37 -3.27
C PHE A 38 7.19 1.31 -4.05
N ILE A 39 6.89 2.59 -3.95
CA ILE A 39 7.50 3.66 -4.73
C ILE A 39 8.29 4.55 -3.79
N TYR A 40 9.56 4.72 -4.10
CA TYR A 40 10.43 5.71 -3.52
C TYR A 40 10.33 7.02 -4.31
N ILE A 41 10.04 8.11 -3.62
CA ILE A 41 10.10 9.46 -4.18
C ILE A 41 11.27 10.18 -3.51
N HIS A 42 12.21 10.64 -4.32
CA HIS A 42 13.39 11.35 -3.85
C HIS A 42 13.00 12.72 -3.26
N PRO A 43 13.58 13.14 -2.11
CA PRO A 43 13.25 14.41 -1.46
C PRO A 43 13.60 15.65 -2.26
N ASN A 44 14.74 15.59 -2.93
CA ASN A 44 15.21 16.71 -3.74
C ASN A 44 14.24 16.92 -4.90
N GLU A 45 13.55 18.06 -4.91
CA GLU A 45 12.58 18.46 -5.95
C GLU A 45 13.20 18.52 -7.37
N SER A 46 14.53 18.61 -7.44
CA SER A 46 15.29 18.55 -8.69
C SER A 46 15.26 17.14 -9.32
N VAL A 47 15.09 16.10 -8.50
CA VAL A 47 14.95 14.70 -8.92
C VAL A 47 13.46 14.41 -9.05
N LYS A 48 12.94 14.58 -10.27
CA LYS A 48 11.51 14.46 -10.56
C LYS A 48 11.01 13.03 -10.72
N GLU A 49 11.91 12.05 -10.73
CA GLU A 49 11.57 10.67 -11.02
C GLU A 49 11.33 9.88 -9.73
N ALA A 50 10.12 9.32 -9.62
CA ALA A 50 9.79 8.34 -8.61
C ALA A 50 10.27 6.96 -9.09
N GLN A 51 10.82 6.15 -8.18
CA GLN A 51 11.37 4.85 -8.49
C GLN A 51 10.57 3.76 -7.79
N VAL A 52 10.15 2.73 -8.53
CA VAL A 52 9.57 1.53 -7.91
C VAL A 52 10.71 0.74 -7.27
N ILE A 53 10.68 0.63 -5.94
CA ILE A 53 11.69 -0.10 -5.17
C ILE A 53 11.30 -1.56 -4.96
N SER A 54 10.01 -1.86 -4.98
CA SER A 54 9.49 -3.22 -4.88
C SER A 54 8.11 -3.30 -5.50
N ARG A 55 7.83 -4.42 -6.15
CA ARG A 55 6.53 -4.78 -6.71
C ARG A 55 6.17 -6.16 -6.22
N VAL A 56 4.98 -6.28 -5.63
CA VAL A 56 4.43 -7.55 -5.17
C VAL A 56 3.11 -7.80 -5.90
N THR A 57 3.07 -8.85 -6.72
CA THR A 57 1.86 -9.28 -7.41
C THR A 57 1.32 -10.53 -6.72
N LEU A 58 0.06 -10.46 -6.32
CA LEU A 58 -0.64 -11.51 -5.58
C LEU A 58 -1.82 -12.01 -6.40
N PRO A 59 -2.01 -13.34 -6.50
CA PRO A 59 -3.29 -13.89 -6.94
C PRO A 59 -4.43 -13.39 -6.06
N LYS A 60 -5.62 -13.21 -6.65
CA LYS A 60 -6.78 -12.61 -5.97
C LYS A 60 -7.12 -13.26 -4.61
N ASN A 61 -7.07 -14.59 -4.51
CA ASN A 61 -7.34 -15.30 -3.26
C ASN A 61 -6.33 -14.94 -2.16
N VAL A 62 -5.04 -14.90 -2.49
CA VAL A 62 -3.97 -14.53 -1.55
C VAL A 62 -4.11 -13.07 -1.12
N ALA A 63 -4.49 -12.18 -2.05
CA ALA A 63 -4.72 -10.77 -1.73
C ALA A 63 -5.88 -10.57 -0.75
N ILE A 64 -6.95 -11.36 -0.88
CA ILE A 64 -8.09 -11.34 0.05
C ILE A 64 -7.67 -11.85 1.44
N GLU A 65 -6.90 -12.93 1.50
CA GLU A 65 -6.37 -13.45 2.78
C GLU A 65 -5.48 -12.41 3.48
N LEU A 66 -4.60 -11.75 2.74
CA LEU A 66 -3.78 -10.65 3.27
C LEU A 66 -4.63 -9.51 3.81
N ALA A 67 -5.64 -9.07 3.06
CA ALA A 67 -6.56 -8.01 3.50
C ALA A 67 -7.28 -8.39 4.80
N ASN A 68 -7.73 -9.64 4.91
CA ASN A 68 -8.37 -10.15 6.13
C ASN A 68 -7.39 -10.16 7.31
N ALA A 69 -6.18 -10.67 7.12
CA ALA A 69 -5.16 -10.71 8.15
C ALA A 69 -4.78 -9.32 8.66
N ILE A 70 -4.66 -8.33 7.76
CA ILE A 70 -4.44 -6.92 8.12
C ILE A 70 -5.61 -6.40 8.96
N ASN A 71 -6.84 -6.55 8.47
CA ASN A 71 -8.04 -6.05 9.14
C ASN A 71 -8.24 -6.66 10.53
N GLU A 72 -8.02 -7.97 10.68
CA GLU A 72 -8.10 -8.65 11.97
C GLU A 72 -7.05 -8.16 12.95
N THR A 73 -5.81 -7.97 12.48
CA THR A 73 -4.71 -7.49 13.31
C THR A 73 -4.95 -6.06 13.78
N THR A 74 -5.41 -5.18 12.88
CA THR A 74 -5.80 -3.81 13.21
C THR A 74 -6.90 -3.79 14.28
N LYS A 75 -7.97 -4.57 14.09
CA LYS A 75 -9.07 -4.69 15.08
C LYS A 75 -8.59 -5.21 16.44
N LYS A 76 -7.66 -6.18 16.46
CA LYS A 76 -7.06 -6.68 17.71
C LYS A 76 -6.28 -5.59 18.45
N HIS A 77 -5.50 -4.80 17.71
CA HIS A 77 -4.73 -3.69 18.29
C HIS A 77 -5.62 -2.57 18.84
N GLU A 78 -6.65 -2.16 18.09
CA GLU A 78 -7.62 -1.15 18.56
C GLU A 78 -8.32 -1.60 19.85
N LYS A 79 -8.81 -2.85 19.90
CA LYS A 79 -9.45 -3.41 21.11
C LYS A 79 -8.51 -3.47 22.32
N LYS A 80 -7.21 -3.71 22.10
CA LYS A 80 -6.20 -3.70 23.18
C LYS A 80 -5.98 -2.29 23.71
N SER A 81 -5.98 -1.28 22.83
CA SER A 81 -5.85 0.14 23.22
C SER A 81 -7.05 0.65 24.04
N ILE A 82 -8.25 0.11 23.82
CA ILE A 82 -9.47 0.51 24.57
C ILE A 82 -9.51 -0.07 25.99
N LYS A 83 -8.92 -1.26 26.22
CA LYS A 83 -8.92 -1.91 27.55
C LYS A 83 -7.87 -1.37 28.53
N GLN A 84 -6.96 -0.49 28.09
CA GLN A 84 -5.87 0.04 28.91
C GLN A 84 -6.13 1.47 29.42
N ASN A 85 -7.34 2.02 29.22
CA ASN A 85 -7.81 3.27 29.83
C ASN A 85 -8.94 3.01 30.81
#